data_AF-A0A7D4A968-F1
#
_entry.id   AF-A0A7D4A968-F1
#
_cell.length_a   1.000
_cell.length_b   1.000
_cell.length_c   1.000
_cell.angle_alpha   90.00
_cell.angle_beta   90.00
_cell.angle_gamma   90.00
#
_symmetry.space_group_name_H-M   'P 1'
#
loop_
_entity.id
_entity.type
_entity.pdbx_description
1 polymer ?
#
loop_
_entity_poly.entity_id
_entity_poly.type
_entity_poly.pdbx_seq_one_letter_code
_entity_poly.pdbx_strand_id
1 'polypeptide(L)' 'MHVPFLCPRGHRLVPGRVIVGWSPCVCPPCGGRARGLRGHRTYLCLDCKDEHVTTKCYLPYHVPAQGTAYRWP' A
#
# COMPACT_ATOMS: atom_id res chain seq x y z
N MET A 1 13.86 -2.90 4.08
CA MET A 1 12.55 -2.60 3.45
C MET A 1 12.72 -1.40 2.54
N HIS A 2 12.50 -1.55 1.24
CA HIS A 2 12.69 -0.50 0.24
C HIS A 2 11.38 0.30 0.08
N VAL A 3 11.44 1.62 0.21
CA VAL A 3 10.34 2.55 -0.12
C VAL A 3 10.21 2.61 -1.64
N PRO A 4 9.01 2.48 -2.25
CA PRO A 4 8.88 2.57 -3.70
C PRO A 4 9.18 4.00 -4.17
N PHE A 5 10.13 4.15 -5.09
CA PHE A 5 10.39 5.43 -5.77
C PHE A 5 9.43 5.68 -6.94
N LEU A 6 8.78 4.63 -7.45
CA LEU A 6 7.80 4.67 -8.53
C LEU A 6 6.50 4.01 -8.11
N CYS A 7 5.37 4.53 -8.60
CA CYS A 7 4.10 3.82 -8.51
C CYS A 7 4.02 2.71 -9.58
N PRO A 8 3.09 1.75 -9.48
CA PRO A 8 2.85 0.70 -10.48
C PRO A 8 2.66 1.17 -11.91
N ARG A 9 2.28 2.44 -12.12
CA ARG A 9 2.15 3.05 -13.45
C ARG A 9 3.38 3.83 -13.91
N GLY A 10 4.46 3.86 -13.12
CA GLY A 10 5.72 4.52 -13.47
C GLY A 10 5.87 5.98 -13.01
N HIS A 11 4.89 6.57 -12.30
CA HIS A 11 5.02 7.92 -11.75
C HIS A 11 5.97 7.97 -10.56
N ARG A 12 6.71 9.08 -10.43
CA ARG A 12 7.65 9.30 -9.33
C ARG A 12 6.94 9.61 -8.02
N LEU A 13 7.22 8.83 -6.99
CA LEU A 13 6.71 9.04 -5.63
C LEU A 13 7.67 9.93 -4.83
N VAL A 14 7.67 11.23 -5.14
CA VAL A 14 8.49 12.26 -4.50
C VAL A 14 7.67 13.14 -3.54
N PRO A 15 8.30 13.89 -2.62
CA PRO A 15 7.57 14.84 -1.76
C PRO A 15 6.64 15.74 -2.57
N GLY A 16 5.40 15.91 -2.09
CA GLY A 16 4.34 16.64 -2.80
C GLY A 16 3.60 15.85 -3.89
N ARG A 17 4.08 14.66 -4.28
CA ARG A 17 3.45 13.78 -5.28
C ARG A 17 2.98 12.44 -4.72
N VAL A 18 3.25 12.17 -3.45
CA VAL A 18 2.84 10.95 -2.74
C VAL A 18 2.25 11.28 -1.38
N ILE A 19 1.12 10.65 -1.06
CA ILE A 19 0.61 10.59 0.32
C ILE A 19 1.11 9.28 0.94
N VAL A 20 1.93 9.41 1.98
CA VAL A 20 2.37 8.27 2.79
C VAL A 20 1.41 8.12 3.96
N GLY A 21 0.84 6.92 4.10
CA GLY A 21 -0.12 6.62 5.15
C GLY A 21 0.11 5.25 5.76
N TRP A 22 -0.85 4.83 6.56
CA TRP A 22 -0.88 3.50 7.16
C TRP A 22 -2.30 2.95 7.11
N SER A 23 -2.41 1.64 6.87
CA SER A 23 -3.69 0.93 6.84
C SER A 23 -3.61 -0.31 7.71
N PRO A 24 -4.54 -0.51 8.67
CA PRO A 24 -4.57 -1.72 9.48
C PRO A 24 -4.80 -2.94 8.59
N CYS A 25 -4.12 -4.04 8.91
CA CYS A 25 -4.29 -5.30 8.18
C CYS A 25 -3.83 -6.51 8.99
N VAL A 26 -4.51 -7.64 8.77
CA VAL A 26 -4.25 -8.93 9.43
C VAL A 26 -3.77 -10.01 8.45
N CYS A 27 -3.41 -9.63 7.23
CA CYS A 27 -2.85 -10.55 6.25
C CYS A 27 -1.59 -11.26 6.77
N PRO A 28 -1.20 -12.43 6.23
CA PRO A 28 -0.05 -13.19 6.70
C PRO A 28 1.23 -12.37 7.01
N PRO A 29 1.69 -11.43 6.14
CA PRO A 29 2.89 -10.64 6.43
C PRO A 29 2.73 -9.59 7.55
N CYS A 30 1.49 -9.25 7.92
CA CYS A 30 1.17 -8.29 8.98
C CYS A 30 0.73 -8.98 10.28
N GLY A 31 0.07 -10.15 10.19
CA GLY A 31 -0.50 -10.87 11.34
C GLY A 31 0.55 -11.37 12.33
N GLY A 32 1.72 -11.78 11.84
CA GLY A 32 2.87 -12.19 12.67
C GLY A 32 3.60 -11.05 13.38
N ARG A 33 3.19 -9.79 13.20
CA ARG A 33 3.84 -8.63 13.82
C ARG A 33 3.27 -8.32 15.20
N ALA A 34 4.09 -7.68 16.03
CA ALA A 34 3.69 -7.20 17.35
C ALA A 34 2.46 -6.27 17.30
N ARG A 35 1.73 -6.18 18.43
CA ARG A 35 0.62 -5.23 18.57
C ARG A 35 1.11 -3.81 18.23
N GLY A 36 0.31 -3.07 17.47
CA GLY A 36 0.67 -1.75 16.94
C GLY A 36 1.42 -1.76 15.60
N LEU A 37 1.95 -2.90 15.15
CA LEU A 37 2.64 -3.04 13.86
C LEU A 37 1.84 -3.84 12.81
N ARG A 38 0.59 -4.19 13.13
CA ARG A 38 -0.31 -4.98 12.28
C ARG A 38 -0.98 -4.12 11.21
N GLY A 39 -0.25 -3.91 10.13
CA GLY A 39 -0.77 -3.17 8.99
C GLY A 39 0.29 -2.91 7.94
N HIS A 40 -0.12 -2.13 6.94
CA HIS A 40 0.70 -1.75 5.81
C HIS A 40 1.00 -0.26 5.86
N ARG A 41 2.24 0.12 5.60
CA ARG A 41 2.52 1.47 5.14
C ARG A 41 1.98 1.61 3.72
N THR A 42 1.28 2.70 3.43
CA THR A 42 0.64 2.91 2.13
C THR A 42 1.24 4.11 1.41
N TYR A 43 1.34 4.03 0.08
CA TYR A 43 1.82 5.11 -0.77
C TYR A 43 0.78 5.37 -1.86
N LEU A 44 0.07 6.49 -1.77
CA LEU A 44 -0.91 6.92 -2.75
C LEU A 44 -0.25 7.90 -3.73
N CYS A 45 -0.23 7.56 -5.01
CA CYS A 45 0.27 8.44 -6.06
C CYS A 45 -0.76 9.52 -6.37
N LEU A 46 -0.36 10.79 -6.26
CA LEU A 46 -1.25 11.91 -6.55
C LEU A 46 -1.41 12.15 -8.05
N ASP A 47 -0.38 11.90 -8.86
CA ASP A 47 -0.50 12.00 -10.32
C ASP A 47 -1.56 11.02 -10.85
N CYS A 48 -1.59 9.79 -10.31
CA CYS A 48 -2.66 8.85 -10.67
C CYS A 48 -4.04 9.37 -10.27
N LYS A 49 -4.16 9.92 -9.07
CA LYS A 49 -5.42 10.47 -8.55
C LYS A 49 -5.96 11.56 -9.47
N ASP A 50 -5.09 12.44 -9.97
CA ASP A 50 -5.46 13.52 -10.89
C ASP A 50 -5.90 12.99 -12.27
N GLU A 51 -5.38 11.84 -12.69
CA GLU A 51 -5.88 11.07 -13.84
C GLU A 51 -7.17 10.28 -13.57
N HIS A 52 -7.84 10.54 -12.43
CA HIS A 52 -9.05 9.84 -11.98
C HIS A 52 -8.87 8.33 -11.75
N VAL A 53 -7.62 7.89 -11.47
CA VAL A 53 -7.29 6.50 -11.13
C VAL A 53 -6.59 6.44 -9.78
N THR A 54 -7.02 5.57 -8.87
CA THR A 54 -6.32 5.44 -7.58
C THR A 54 -5.27 4.32 -7.68
N THR A 55 -3.99 4.69 -7.67
CA THR A 55 -2.90 3.72 -7.50
C THR A 55 -2.30 3.84 -6.10
N LYS A 56 -2.43 2.76 -5.31
CA LYS A 56 -1.95 2.70 -3.93
C LYS A 56 -1.06 1.48 -3.73
N CYS A 57 0.17 1.70 -3.26
CA CYS A 57 1.09 0.62 -2.92
C CYS A 57 1.00 0.30 -1.42
N TYR A 58 1.05 -0.97 -1.06
CA TYR A 58 1.09 -1.45 0.32
C TYR A 58 2.47 -2.04 0.62
N LEU A 59 3.06 -1.67 1.77
CA LEU A 59 4.31 -2.23 2.26
C LEU A 59 4.13 -2.77 3.70
N PRO A 60 4.33 -4.07 3.96
CA PRO A 60 4.63 -5.13 2.98
C PRO A 60 3.50 -5.29 1.94
N TYR A 61 3.75 -5.96 0.81
CA TYR A 61 2.69 -6.25 -0.16
C TYR A 61 1.54 -7.00 0.53
N HIS A 62 0.30 -6.62 0.21
CA HIS A 62 -0.87 -7.27 0.79
C HIS A 62 -1.05 -8.65 0.16
N VAL A 63 -1.16 -9.67 1.01
CA VAL A 63 -1.46 -11.04 0.57
C VAL A 63 -2.84 -11.41 1.11
N PRO A 64 -3.84 -11.69 0.26
CA PRO A 64 -5.14 -12.14 0.74
C PRO A 64 -4.96 -13.39 1.62
N ALA A 65 -5.59 -13.41 2.79
CA ALA A 65 -5.61 -14.63 3.58
C ALA A 65 -6.48 -15.68 2.86
N GLN A 66 -6.11 -16.96 2.94
CA GLN A 66 -6.93 -18.02 2.34
C GLN A 66 -8.37 -17.93 2.89
N GLY A 67 -9.35 -17.92 1.98
CA GLY A 67 -10.77 -17.84 2.32
C GLY A 67 -11.33 -16.41 2.52
N THR A 68 -10.54 -15.34 2.38
CA THR A 68 -11.11 -13.98 2.43
C THR A 68 -11.79 -13.62 1.11
N ALA A 69 -13.08 -13.33 1.15
CA ALA A 69 -13.93 -13.02 0.00
C ALA A 69 -13.51 -11.77 -0.80
N TYR A 70 -12.64 -10.92 -0.25
CA TYR A 70 -12.22 -9.67 -0.87
C TYR A 70 -10.81 -9.78 -1.48
N ARG A 71 -10.72 -9.67 -2.81
CA ARG A 71 -9.48 -9.36 -3.54
C ARG A 71 -9.38 -7.84 -3.68
N TRP A 72 -8.35 -7.23 -3.13
CA TRP A 72 -7.98 -5.87 -3.54
C TRP A 72 -7.43 -5.94 -4.98
N PRO A 73 -7.92 -5.11 -5.92
CA PRO A 73 -7.33 -4.99 -7.25
C PRO A 73 -5.93 -4.38 -7.21
#